data_AF-A0A1G5F2B5-F1
#
_entry.id   AF-A0A1G5F2B5-F1
#
_cell.length_a   1.000
_cell.length_b   1.000
_cell.length_c   1.000
_cell.angle_alpha   90.00
_cell.angle_beta   90.00
_cell.angle_gamma   90.00
#
_symmetry.space_group_name_H-M   'P 1'
#
loop_
_entity.id
_entity.type
_entity.pdbx_description
1 polymer ?
#
loop_
_entity_poly.entity_id
_entity_poly.type
_entity_poly.pdbx_seq_one_letter_code
_entity_poly.pdbx_strand_id
1 'polypeptide(L)'
;MPEKFQFFDGKRFTRDDKTGYYLCATADDGKRKRMHVYVWEYFNGPVPKGYHIHHIDGDKSNNNIKNLQLLLAMEHEKLHGSMWTDEQRNRARKNIEKASIKAKEWHGSKAGHEWHKMHYEKMKEKLHQVHKFNCLMCGKEFQSPQIKSKFCCNNCKSAYRRKKGVDNITKICSLCGGEYTANRYNKTKFCPICRNKKHKKNRQS
;
A
#
# COMPACT_ATOMS: atom_id res chain seq x y z
N MET A 1 -31.21 3.32 22.21
CA MET A 1 -30.07 2.39 21.99
C MET A 1 -30.60 1.21 21.17
N PRO A 2 -29.85 0.68 20.19
CA PRO A 2 -30.30 -0.46 19.42
C PRO A 2 -30.55 -1.67 20.33
N GLU A 3 -31.49 -2.54 19.95
CA GLU A 3 -31.90 -3.68 20.77
C GLU A 3 -30.75 -4.66 21.04
N LYS A 4 -30.77 -5.34 22.20
CA LYS A 4 -29.72 -6.30 22.56
C LYS A 4 -29.74 -7.54 21.66
N PHE A 5 -30.90 -7.88 21.11
CA PHE A 5 -31.13 -9.07 20.30
C PHE A 5 -31.74 -8.70 18.96
N GLN A 6 -31.40 -9.44 17.91
CA GLN A 6 -32.06 -9.40 16.61
C GLN A 6 -32.32 -10.83 16.15
N PHE A 7 -33.31 -11.03 15.30
CA PHE A 7 -33.71 -12.34 14.81
C PHE A 7 -33.75 -12.34 13.29
N PHE A 8 -33.20 -13.37 12.66
CA PHE A 8 -33.23 -13.57 11.22
C PHE A 8 -33.13 -15.06 10.92
N ASP A 9 -33.94 -15.55 9.98
CA ASP A 9 -33.93 -16.96 9.55
C ASP A 9 -34.09 -17.94 10.75
N GLY A 10 -35.00 -17.62 11.67
CA GLY A 10 -35.23 -18.40 12.90
C GLY A 10 -34.07 -18.39 13.91
N LYS A 11 -32.95 -17.73 13.60
CA LYS A 11 -31.76 -17.63 14.46
C LYS A 11 -31.76 -16.34 15.25
N ARG A 12 -31.33 -16.43 16.52
CA ARG A 12 -31.10 -15.29 17.40
C ARG A 12 -29.68 -14.78 17.25
N PHE A 13 -29.52 -13.47 17.12
CA PHE A 13 -28.25 -12.77 17.15
C PHE A 13 -28.19 -11.82 18.34
N THR A 14 -27.07 -11.81 19.07
CA THR A 14 -26.87 -10.98 20.26
C THR A 14 -25.81 -9.92 19.99
N ARG A 15 -26.08 -8.66 20.34
CA ARG A 15 -25.12 -7.57 20.21
C ARG A 15 -23.95 -7.77 21.19
N ASP A 16 -22.74 -7.77 20.67
CA ASP A 16 -21.51 -7.62 21.44
C ASP A 16 -21.28 -6.14 21.76
N ASP A 17 -21.29 -5.78 23.04
CA ASP A 17 -21.14 -4.39 23.46
C ASP A 17 -19.72 -3.85 23.23
N LYS A 18 -18.73 -4.73 23.05
CA LYS A 18 -17.35 -4.31 22.73
C LYS A 18 -17.21 -3.85 21.28
N THR A 19 -17.81 -4.59 20.34
CA THR A 19 -17.62 -4.32 18.91
C THR A 19 -18.83 -3.67 18.24
N GLY A 20 -20.01 -3.74 18.86
CA GLY A 20 -21.29 -3.30 18.31
C GLY A 20 -21.93 -4.26 17.30
N TYR A 21 -21.26 -5.37 16.96
CA TYR A 21 -21.79 -6.35 16.01
C TYR A 21 -22.71 -7.38 16.67
N TYR A 22 -23.66 -7.89 15.90
CA TYR A 22 -24.56 -8.96 16.31
C TYR A 22 -23.96 -10.32 15.96
N LEU A 23 -23.79 -11.20 16.95
CA LEU A 23 -23.25 -12.55 16.80
C LEU A 23 -24.35 -13.60 16.90
N CYS A 24 -24.33 -14.57 16.00
CA CYS A 24 -25.28 -15.68 16.01
C CYS A 24 -25.12 -16.48 17.31
N ALA A 25 -26.24 -16.86 17.94
CA ALA A 25 -26.24 -17.69 19.13
C ALA A 25 -25.78 -19.13 18.81
N THR A 26 -26.11 -19.61 17.61
CA THR A 26 -25.69 -20.92 17.10
C THR A 26 -24.35 -20.79 16.36
N ALA A 27 -23.51 -21.81 16.47
CA ALA A 27 -22.29 -21.93 15.68
C ALA A 27 -22.57 -22.90 14.53
N ASP A 28 -22.34 -22.46 13.30
CA ASP A 28 -22.26 -23.34 12.14
C ASP A 28 -20.76 -23.64 11.92
N ASP A 29 -20.38 -24.91 11.73
CA ASP A 29 -18.98 -25.36 11.62
C ASP A 29 -18.07 -24.88 12.76
N GLY A 30 -18.60 -24.83 13.98
CA GLY A 30 -17.86 -24.41 15.18
C GLY A 30 -17.55 -22.92 15.26
N LYS A 31 -18.07 -22.08 14.34
CA LYS A 31 -17.88 -20.63 14.36
C LYS A 31 -19.21 -19.88 14.39
N ARG A 32 -19.33 -18.91 15.30
CA ARG A 32 -20.46 -17.98 15.33
C ARG A 32 -20.29 -16.94 14.24
N LYS A 33 -21.20 -16.90 13.27
CA LYS A 33 -21.22 -15.87 12.23
C LYS A 33 -21.76 -14.55 12.78
N ARG A 34 -21.26 -13.43 12.25
CA ARG A 34 -21.85 -12.11 12.50
C ARG A 34 -23.07 -11.93 11.61
N MET A 35 -24.08 -11.22 12.11
CA MET A 35 -25.39 -11.10 11.45
C MET A 35 -25.29 -10.52 10.05
N HIS A 36 -24.61 -9.39 9.84
CA HIS A 36 -24.43 -8.81 8.50
C HIS A 36 -23.82 -9.77 7.48
N VAL A 37 -22.88 -10.63 7.90
CA VAL A 37 -22.31 -11.66 7.01
C VAL A 37 -23.36 -12.74 6.73
N TYR A 38 -24.06 -13.22 7.77
CA TYR A 38 -25.10 -14.24 7.60
C TYR A 38 -26.23 -13.76 6.67
N VAL A 39 -26.74 -12.54 6.88
CA VAL A 39 -27.78 -11.95 6.05
C VAL A 39 -27.31 -11.81 4.61
N TRP A 40 -26.08 -11.34 4.39
CA TRP A 40 -25.51 -11.30 3.05
C TRP A 40 -25.47 -12.68 2.39
N GLU A 41 -24.94 -13.68 3.11
CA GLU A 41 -24.77 -15.03 2.59
C GLU A 41 -26.10 -15.70 2.26
N TYR A 42 -27.14 -15.42 3.04
CA TYR A 42 -28.49 -15.92 2.80
C TYR A 42 -29.06 -15.47 1.44
N PHE A 43 -28.84 -14.21 1.06
CA PHE A 43 -29.39 -13.65 -0.19
C PHE A 43 -28.45 -13.79 -1.40
N ASN A 44 -27.14 -13.69 -1.20
CA ASN A 44 -26.15 -13.55 -2.28
C ASN A 44 -25.15 -14.72 -2.36
N GLY A 45 -25.21 -15.67 -1.42
CA GLY A 45 -24.24 -16.75 -1.30
C GLY A 45 -22.93 -16.35 -0.61
N PRO A 46 -21.95 -17.26 -0.57
CA PRO A 46 -20.76 -17.13 0.27
C PRO A 46 -19.93 -15.89 -0.05
N VAL A 47 -19.39 -15.24 0.98
CA VAL A 47 -18.47 -14.11 0.82
C VAL A 47 -17.14 -14.60 0.22
N PRO A 48 -16.72 -14.12 -0.97
CA PRO A 48 -15.48 -14.57 -1.58
C PRO A 48 -14.23 -14.21 -0.75
N LYS A 49 -13.16 -15.01 -0.88
CA LYS A 49 -11.89 -14.74 -0.21
C LYS A 49 -11.34 -13.37 -0.61
N GLY A 50 -11.00 -12.55 0.39
CA GLY A 50 -10.47 -11.20 0.18
C GLY A 50 -11.53 -10.10 0.12
N TYR A 51 -12.80 -10.44 0.39
CA TYR A 51 -13.90 -9.47 0.48
C TYR A 51 -14.48 -9.39 1.89
N HIS A 52 -15.06 -8.24 2.23
CA HIS A 52 -15.74 -7.97 3.49
C HIS A 52 -17.13 -7.37 3.22
N ILE A 53 -18.06 -7.60 4.15
CA ILE A 53 -19.38 -6.98 4.12
C ILE A 53 -19.34 -5.68 4.92
N HIS A 54 -19.77 -4.60 4.28
CA HIS A 54 -19.80 -3.25 4.80
C HIS A 54 -21.24 -2.79 5.03
N HIS A 55 -21.48 -2.10 6.15
CA HIS A 55 -22.71 -1.35 6.41
C HIS A 55 -22.61 0.03 5.75
N ILE A 56 -23.43 0.29 4.73
CA ILE A 56 -23.37 1.51 3.90
C ILE A 56 -23.56 2.77 4.77
N ASP A 57 -24.46 2.71 5.74
CA ASP A 57 -24.72 3.80 6.69
C ASP A 57 -23.73 3.86 7.87
N GLY A 58 -22.82 2.89 8.00
CA GLY A 58 -21.90 2.75 9.13
C GLY A 58 -22.53 2.25 10.43
N ASP A 59 -23.84 2.03 10.48
CA ASP A 59 -24.55 1.50 11.64
C ASP A 59 -24.55 -0.04 11.62
N LYS A 60 -23.74 -0.62 12.50
CA LYS A 60 -23.60 -2.08 12.66
C LYS A 60 -24.88 -2.78 13.12
N SER A 61 -25.88 -2.03 13.59
CA SER A 61 -27.18 -2.56 13.98
C SER A 61 -28.18 -2.65 12.81
N ASN A 62 -27.94 -1.93 11.72
CA ASN A 62 -28.77 -1.97 10.52
C ASN A 62 -28.34 -3.10 9.58
N ASN A 63 -28.79 -4.33 9.86
CA ASN A 63 -28.47 -5.52 9.08
C ASN A 63 -29.43 -5.76 7.90
N ASN A 64 -30.14 -4.74 7.42
CA ASN A 64 -30.98 -4.89 6.23
C ASN A 64 -30.11 -5.16 5.00
N ILE A 65 -30.48 -6.15 4.16
CA ILE A 65 -29.69 -6.51 2.97
C ILE A 65 -29.40 -5.32 2.04
N LYS A 66 -30.31 -4.34 1.95
CA LYS A 66 -30.13 -3.12 1.15
C LYS A 66 -29.09 -2.16 1.74
N ASN A 67 -28.78 -2.28 3.03
CA ASN A 67 -27.74 -1.51 3.72
C ASN A 67 -26.38 -2.22 3.72
N LEU A 68 -26.30 -3.42 3.14
CA LEU A 68 -25.07 -4.20 3.11
C LEU A 68 -24.44 -4.15 1.71
N GLN A 69 -23.12 -4.03 1.67
CA GLN A 69 -22.36 -4.04 0.43
C GLN A 69 -21.11 -4.92 0.57
N LEU A 70 -20.82 -5.70 -0.47
CA LEU A 70 -19.57 -6.43 -0.61
C LEU A 70 -18.47 -5.50 -1.13
N LEU A 71 -17.36 -5.41 -0.39
CA LEU A 71 -16.19 -4.62 -0.77
C LEU A 71 -14.92 -5.49 -0.73
N LEU A 72 -13.93 -5.16 -1.56
CA LEU A 72 -12.59 -5.72 -1.39
C LEU A 72 -12.06 -5.31 -0.02
N ALA A 73 -11.36 -6.21 0.67
CA ALA A 73 -10.84 -5.96 2.01
C ALA A 73 -10.01 -4.67 2.09
N MET A 74 -9.19 -4.41 1.07
CA MET A 74 -8.38 -3.19 0.96
C MET A 74 -9.22 -1.92 0.81
N GLU A 75 -10.30 -1.97 0.02
CA GLU A 75 -11.20 -0.83 -0.19
C GLU A 75 -11.97 -0.53 1.09
N HIS A 76 -12.45 -1.57 1.77
CA HIS A 76 -13.13 -1.47 3.05
C HIS A 76 -12.23 -0.81 4.11
N GLU A 77 -10.97 -1.25 4.23
CA GLU A 77 -10.00 -0.65 5.16
C GLU A 77 -9.70 0.82 4.84
N LYS A 78 -9.54 1.14 3.55
CA LYS A 78 -9.30 2.52 3.08
C LYS A 78 -10.49 3.41 3.41
N LEU A 79 -11.71 2.92 3.20
CA LEU A 79 -12.94 3.64 3.52
C LEU A 79 -12.99 3.96 5.02
N HIS A 80 -12.78 2.97 5.89
CA HIS A 80 -12.72 3.21 7.34
C HIS A 80 -11.63 4.20 7.73
N GLY A 81 -10.45 4.11 7.11
CA GLY A 81 -9.37 5.08 7.35
C GLY A 81 -9.73 6.50 6.94
N SER A 82 -10.50 6.66 5.85
CA SER A 82 -11.00 7.97 5.40
C SER A 82 -12.05 8.57 6.34
N MET A 83 -12.83 7.71 7.01
CA MET A 83 -13.86 8.10 7.98
C MET A 83 -13.31 8.45 9.37
N TRP A 84 -12.00 8.28 9.61
CA TRP A 84 -11.42 8.65 10.90
C TRP A 84 -11.55 10.15 11.17
N THR A 85 -11.77 10.49 12.43
CA THR A 85 -11.66 11.86 12.92
C THR A 85 -10.19 12.25 13.08
N ASP A 86 -9.90 13.55 13.15
CA ASP A 86 -8.54 14.03 13.42
C ASP A 86 -8.00 13.55 14.77
N GLU A 87 -8.87 13.41 15.77
CA GLU A 87 -8.49 12.86 17.07
C GLU A 87 -8.02 11.39 16.95
N GLN A 88 -8.78 10.56 16.23
CA GLN A 88 -8.41 9.16 15.98
C GLN A 88 -7.10 9.06 15.20
N ARG A 89 -6.92 9.89 14.16
CA ARG A 89 -5.65 9.98 13.41
C ARG A 89 -4.48 10.35 14.32
N ASN A 90 -4.65 11.35 15.18
CA ASN A 90 -3.60 11.79 16.10
C ASN A 90 -3.27 10.74 17.16
N ARG A 91 -4.27 10.03 17.68
CA ARG A 91 -4.06 8.89 18.59
C ARG A 91 -3.26 7.78 17.92
N ALA A 92 -3.61 7.42 16.68
CA ALA A 92 -2.87 6.42 15.92
C ALA A 92 -1.40 6.84 15.70
N ARG A 93 -1.14 8.11 15.32
CA ARG A 93 0.22 8.65 15.19
C ARG A 93 1.03 8.53 16.47
N LYS A 94 0.46 8.94 17.61
CA LYS A 94 1.12 8.81 18.93
C LYS A 94 1.44 7.35 19.29
N ASN A 95 0.56 6.41 18.92
CA ASN A 95 0.81 4.99 19.14
C ASN A 95 1.98 4.47 18.28
N ILE A 96 2.06 4.89 17.02
CA ILE A 96 3.17 4.55 16.13
C ILE A 96 4.49 5.15 16.64
N GLU A 97 4.48 6.39 17.12
CA GLU A 97 5.65 7.03 17.71
C GLU A 97 6.18 6.24 18.92
N LYS A 98 5.29 5.87 19.85
CA LYS A 98 5.65 5.02 21.00
C LYS A 98 6.23 3.68 20.56
N ALA A 99 5.63 3.04 19.56
CA ALA A 99 6.12 1.78 19.03
C ALA A 99 7.49 1.93 18.35
N SER A 100 7.71 3.03 17.62
CA SER A 100 8.97 3.34 16.95
C SER A 100 10.13 3.51 17.94
N ILE A 101 9.88 4.15 19.08
CA ILE A 101 10.89 4.32 20.14
C ILE A 101 11.32 2.93 20.66
N LYS A 102 10.35 2.10 21.03
CA LYS A 102 10.62 0.74 21.52
C LYS A 102 11.29 -0.14 20.47
N ALA A 103 10.90 -0.01 19.20
CA ALA A 103 11.53 -0.74 18.10
C ALA A 103 13.00 -0.34 17.94
N LYS A 104 13.32 0.97 18.01
CA LYS A 104 14.69 1.46 17.96
C LYS A 104 15.53 0.93 19.12
N GLU A 105 14.98 0.97 20.34
CA GLU A 105 15.63 0.43 21.54
C GLU A 105 15.93 -1.07 21.39
N TRP A 106 14.93 -1.86 20.97
CA TRP A 106 15.11 -3.30 20.76
C TRP A 106 16.13 -3.61 19.66
N HIS A 107 16.06 -2.94 18.51
CA HIS A 107 17.02 -3.15 17.42
C HIS A 107 18.45 -2.74 17.79
N GLY A 108 18.62 -1.76 18.68
CA GLY A 108 19.93 -1.36 19.20
C GLY A 108 20.46 -2.27 20.31
N SER A 109 19.62 -3.11 20.91
CA SER A 109 20.00 -4.01 22.01
C SER A 109 20.87 -5.18 21.54
N LYS A 110 21.63 -5.79 22.45
CA LYS A 110 22.40 -7.02 22.17
C LYS A 110 21.50 -8.17 21.70
N ALA A 111 20.35 -8.36 22.36
CA ALA A 111 19.38 -9.39 22.01
C ALA A 111 18.80 -9.18 20.60
N GLY A 112 18.53 -7.93 20.20
CA GLY A 112 18.08 -7.60 18.84
C GLY A 112 19.12 -7.93 17.77
N HIS A 113 20.39 -7.59 18.02
CA HIS A 113 21.50 -7.94 17.11
C HIS A 113 21.69 -9.47 16.99
N GLU A 114 21.64 -10.20 18.11
CA GLU A 114 21.72 -11.66 18.11
C GLU A 114 20.57 -12.30 17.34
N TRP A 115 19.35 -11.80 17.54
CA TRP A 115 18.19 -12.24 16.78
C TRP A 115 18.38 -12.01 15.28
N HIS A 116 18.84 -10.82 14.86
CA HIS A 116 19.09 -10.52 13.44
C HIS A 116 20.16 -11.44 12.83
N LYS A 117 21.22 -11.74 13.59
CA LYS A 117 22.23 -12.71 13.16
C LYS A 117 21.63 -14.11 12.97
N MET A 118 20.89 -14.61 13.95
CA MET A 118 20.22 -15.92 13.85
C MET A 118 19.20 -15.96 12.72
N HIS A 119 18.44 -14.88 12.52
CA HIS A 119 17.45 -14.77 11.46
C HIS A 119 18.12 -14.77 10.09
N TYR A 120 19.22 -14.04 9.92
CA TYR A 120 20.03 -14.06 8.71
C TYR A 120 20.54 -15.48 8.41
N GLU A 121 21.12 -16.18 9.39
CA GLU A 121 21.61 -17.56 9.20
C GLU A 121 20.51 -18.52 8.73
N LYS A 122 19.29 -18.38 9.26
CA LYS A 122 18.12 -19.17 8.83
C LYS A 122 17.64 -18.84 7.42
N MET A 123 17.89 -17.62 6.94
CA MET A 123 17.35 -17.11 5.68
C MET A 123 18.38 -17.01 4.56
N LYS A 124 19.69 -17.12 4.87
CA LYS A 124 20.77 -16.82 3.91
C LYS A 124 20.69 -17.66 2.64
N GLU A 125 20.34 -18.94 2.71
CA GLU A 125 20.25 -19.81 1.53
C GLU A 125 19.17 -19.32 0.56
N LYS A 126 18.00 -18.97 1.10
CA LYS A 126 16.89 -18.41 0.31
C LYS A 126 17.22 -17.02 -0.22
N LEU A 127 17.93 -16.20 0.55
CA LEU A 127 18.29 -14.83 0.16
C LEU A 127 19.31 -14.79 -0.99
N HIS A 128 20.22 -15.77 -1.04
CA HIS A 128 21.28 -15.83 -2.07
C HIS A 128 20.90 -16.68 -3.28
N GLN A 129 19.69 -17.24 -3.31
CA GLN A 129 19.19 -17.96 -4.47
C GLN A 129 19.14 -17.03 -5.68
N VAL A 130 19.87 -17.39 -6.74
CA VAL A 130 19.92 -16.60 -7.97
C VAL A 130 18.85 -17.03 -8.96
N HIS A 131 18.31 -16.05 -9.67
CA HIS A 131 17.36 -16.25 -10.75
C HIS A 131 17.91 -15.64 -12.05
N LYS A 132 17.54 -16.22 -13.19
CA LYS A 132 17.92 -15.73 -14.52
C LYS A 132 16.89 -14.71 -15.03
N PHE A 133 17.38 -13.65 -15.65
CA PHE A 133 16.57 -12.57 -16.20
C PHE A 133 17.18 -12.06 -17.51
N ASN A 134 16.34 -11.43 -18.34
CA ASN A 134 16.79 -10.69 -19.51
C ASN A 134 16.74 -9.18 -19.24
N CYS A 135 17.83 -8.49 -19.54
CA CYS A 135 17.93 -7.05 -19.31
C CYS A 135 16.97 -6.29 -20.24
N LEU A 136 16.07 -5.48 -19.67
CA LEU A 136 15.09 -4.69 -20.45
C LEU A 136 15.72 -3.61 -21.33
N MET A 137 17.04 -3.36 -21.24
CA MET A 137 17.72 -2.40 -22.11
C MET A 137 18.59 -3.00 -23.19
N CYS A 138 19.47 -3.93 -22.83
CA CYS A 138 20.42 -4.50 -23.77
C CYS A 138 20.04 -5.91 -24.23
N GLY A 139 18.98 -6.51 -23.69
CA GLY A 139 18.52 -7.86 -24.02
C GLY A 139 19.38 -8.99 -23.45
N LYS A 140 20.58 -8.69 -22.94
CA LYS A 140 21.50 -9.72 -22.41
C LYS A 140 20.90 -10.46 -21.21
N GLU A 141 21.09 -11.78 -21.18
CA GLU A 141 20.79 -12.62 -20.02
C GLU A 141 21.74 -12.25 -18.87
N PHE A 142 21.21 -12.23 -17.65
CA PHE A 142 21.97 -12.00 -16.42
C PHE A 142 21.34 -12.74 -15.24
N GLN A 143 22.09 -12.88 -14.16
CA GLN A 143 21.64 -13.53 -12.93
C GLN A 143 21.56 -12.53 -11.78
N SER A 144 20.58 -12.72 -10.88
CA SER A 144 20.43 -11.87 -9.70
C SER A 144 19.74 -12.60 -8.56
N PRO A 145 20.14 -12.38 -7.30
CA PRO A 145 19.37 -12.87 -6.15
C PRO A 145 18.05 -12.11 -5.93
N GLN A 146 17.84 -10.99 -6.62
CA GLN A 146 16.59 -10.24 -6.52
C GLN A 146 15.52 -10.85 -7.43
N ILE A 147 14.37 -11.19 -6.86
CA ILE A 147 13.24 -11.84 -7.56
C ILE A 147 12.67 -10.98 -8.70
N LYS A 148 12.83 -9.65 -8.65
CA LYS A 148 12.25 -8.70 -9.61
C LYS A 148 13.30 -7.88 -10.36
N SER A 149 14.49 -8.46 -10.57
CA SER A 149 15.59 -7.82 -11.29
C SER A 149 15.23 -7.57 -12.76
N LYS A 150 15.53 -6.36 -13.26
CA LYS A 150 15.15 -5.90 -14.62
C LYS A 150 16.32 -5.51 -15.51
N PHE A 151 17.49 -5.26 -14.92
CA PHE A 151 18.65 -4.72 -15.63
C PHE A 151 19.91 -5.43 -15.16
N CYS A 152 20.80 -5.77 -16.09
CA CYS A 152 22.06 -6.44 -15.77
C CYS A 152 23.05 -5.54 -15.01
N CYS A 153 22.91 -4.21 -15.09
CA CYS A 153 23.77 -3.26 -14.40
C CYS A 153 23.12 -1.88 -14.24
N ASN A 154 23.71 -1.04 -13.38
CA ASN A 154 23.25 0.34 -13.17
C ASN A 154 23.33 1.20 -14.44
N ASN A 155 24.27 0.92 -15.34
CA ASN A 155 24.37 1.63 -16.63
C ASN A 155 23.14 1.35 -17.50
N CYS A 156 22.72 0.08 -17.61
CA CYS A 156 21.49 -0.29 -18.32
C CYS A 156 20.26 0.30 -17.65
N LYS A 157 20.13 0.23 -16.32
CA LYS A 157 19.03 0.87 -15.58
C LYS A 157 18.93 2.37 -15.89
N SER A 158 20.06 3.06 -15.85
CA SER A 158 20.12 4.51 -16.10
C SER A 158 19.81 4.86 -17.56
N ALA A 159 20.33 4.07 -18.50
CA ALA A 159 20.02 4.22 -19.93
C ALA A 159 18.52 3.99 -20.20
N TYR A 160 17.89 3.01 -19.55
CA TYR A 160 16.44 2.76 -19.64
C TYR A 160 15.64 3.98 -19.23
N ARG A 161 15.94 4.51 -18.05
CA ARG A 161 15.22 5.66 -17.49
C ARG A 161 15.33 6.89 -18.40
N ARG A 162 16.51 7.13 -18.97
CA ARG A 162 16.72 8.20 -19.97
C ARG A 162 15.92 7.95 -21.24
N LYS A 163 15.99 6.75 -21.83
CA LYS A 163 15.26 6.38 -23.06
C LYS A 163 13.75 6.50 -22.90
N LYS A 164 13.22 6.10 -21.75
CA LYS A 164 11.78 6.20 -21.42
C LYS A 164 11.35 7.57 -20.91
N GLY A 165 12.28 8.52 -20.71
CA GLY A 165 11.96 9.84 -20.18
C GLY A 165 11.39 9.84 -18.75
N VAL A 166 11.67 8.79 -17.95
CA VAL A 166 11.09 8.61 -16.60
C VAL A 166 11.41 9.79 -15.66
N ASP A 167 12.57 10.39 -15.87
CA ASP A 167 13.09 11.49 -15.06
C ASP A 167 12.86 12.87 -15.70
N ASN A 168 12.09 12.94 -16.79
CA ASN A 168 11.80 14.20 -17.46
C ASN A 168 10.69 14.93 -16.70
N ILE A 169 10.91 16.22 -16.47
CA ILE A 169 9.96 17.12 -15.84
C ILE A 169 9.81 18.37 -16.69
N THR A 170 8.70 19.07 -16.54
CA THR A 170 8.51 20.42 -17.08
C THR A 170 9.31 21.40 -16.24
N LYS A 171 10.09 22.26 -16.90
CA LYS A 171 10.89 23.34 -16.31
C LYS A 171 10.55 24.66 -16.99
N ILE A 172 10.78 25.76 -16.29
CA ILE A 172 10.59 27.11 -16.83
C ILE A 172 11.96 27.70 -17.19
N CYS A 173 12.08 28.24 -18.39
CA CYS A 173 13.31 28.86 -18.88
C CYS A 173 13.55 30.21 -18.20
N SER A 174 14.68 30.37 -17.51
CA SER A 174 15.02 31.65 -16.86
C SER A 174 15.32 32.80 -17.82
N LEU A 175 15.44 32.56 -19.14
CA LEU A 175 15.72 33.62 -20.13
C LEU A 175 14.47 34.08 -20.89
N CYS A 176 13.60 33.15 -21.27
CA CYS A 176 12.41 33.48 -22.07
C CYS A 176 11.09 33.22 -21.34
N GLY A 177 11.11 32.70 -20.10
CA GLY A 177 9.91 32.32 -19.34
C GLY A 177 9.17 31.10 -19.89
N GLY A 178 9.52 30.60 -21.08
CA GLY A 178 8.84 29.47 -21.71
C GLY A 178 9.08 28.14 -20.98
N GLU A 179 8.05 27.29 -20.98
CA GLU A 179 8.14 25.93 -20.48
C GLU A 179 8.94 25.03 -21.42
N TYR A 180 9.68 24.09 -20.86
CA TYR A 180 10.41 23.07 -21.61
C TYR A 180 10.56 21.79 -20.80
N THR A 181 10.54 20.66 -21.49
CA THR A 181 10.82 19.37 -20.88
C THR A 181 12.32 19.12 -20.82
N ALA A 182 12.82 18.79 -19.64
CA ALA A 182 14.19 18.33 -19.47
C ALA A 182 14.30 17.33 -18.32
N ASN A 183 15.38 16.55 -18.34
CA ASN A 183 15.69 15.66 -17.23
C ASN A 183 15.86 16.48 -15.93
N ARG A 184 15.24 16.03 -14.84
CA ARG A 184 15.27 16.70 -13.53
C ARG A 184 16.68 16.97 -13.00
N TYR A 185 17.65 16.11 -13.35
CA TYR A 185 19.04 16.23 -12.92
C TYR A 185 19.86 17.20 -13.78
N ASN A 186 19.31 17.69 -14.90
CA ASN A 186 20.01 18.67 -15.73
C ASN A 186 20.06 20.03 -15.04
N LYS A 187 21.26 20.56 -14.82
CA LYS A 187 21.51 21.87 -14.17
C LYS A 187 21.14 23.07 -15.05
N THR A 188 20.94 22.88 -16.35
CA THR A 188 20.61 23.99 -17.26
C THR A 188 19.24 24.57 -16.90
N LYS A 189 19.21 25.89 -16.63
CA LYS A 189 18.00 26.69 -16.35
C LYS A 189 17.34 27.29 -17.60
N PHE A 190 17.90 27.02 -18.77
CA PHE A 190 17.45 27.58 -20.04
C PHE A 190 16.85 26.47 -20.90
N CYS A 191 15.81 26.82 -21.67
CA CYS A 191 15.30 25.94 -22.71
C CYS A 191 16.39 25.66 -23.77
N PRO A 192 16.27 24.56 -24.54
CA PRO A 192 17.28 24.19 -25.54
C PRO A 192 17.63 25.31 -26.53
N ILE A 193 16.64 26.12 -26.91
CA ILE A 193 16.80 27.25 -27.84
C ILE A 193 17.66 28.36 -27.21
N CYS A 194 17.28 28.84 -26.02
CA CYS A 194 18.00 29.89 -25.31
C CYS A 194 19.43 29.44 -24.94
N ARG A 195 19.59 28.18 -24.54
CA ARG A 195 20.91 27.59 -24.25
C ARG A 195 21.83 27.62 -25.47
N ASN A 196 21.33 27.20 -26.63
CA ASN A 196 22.12 27.15 -27.87
C ASN A 196 22.53 28.56 -28.35
N LYS A 197 21.65 29.57 -28.19
CA LYS A 197 21.99 30.97 -28.50
C LYS A 197 23.13 31.50 -27.61
N LYS A 198 23.13 31.18 -26.30
CA LYS A 198 24.19 31.60 -25.37
C LYS A 198 25.54 30.95 -25.67
N HIS A 199 25.57 29.65 -25.98
CA HIS A 199 26.83 28.97 -26.33
C HIS A 199 27.48 29.51 -27.61
N LYS A 200 26.70 29.94 -28.61
CA LYS A 200 27.25 30.54 -29.83
C LYS A 200 27.92 31.89 -29.56
N LYS A 201 27.33 32.74 -28.71
CA LYS A 201 27.91 34.04 -28.33
C LYS A 201 29.27 33.90 -27.64
N ASN A 202 29.41 32.94 -26.72
CA ASN A 202 30.66 32.72 -25.97
C ASN A 202 31.80 32.08 -26.80
N ARG A 203 31.54 31.63 -28.03
CA ARG A 203 32.56 31.07 -28.94
C ARG A 203 33.06 32.08 -29.97
N GLN A 204 32.42 33.25 -30.04
CA GLN A 204 32.75 34.34 -30.96
C GLN A 204 33.43 35.52 -30.26
N SER A 205 33.67 35.41 -28.95
CA SER A 205 34.48 36.29 -28.11
C SER A 205 35.79 35.63 -27.77
#